data_AF-A0A350JGI1-F1
#
_entry.id   AF-A0A350JGI1-F1
#
_cell.length_a   1.000
_cell.length_b   1.000
_cell.length_c   1.000
_cell.angle_alpha   90.00
_cell.angle_beta   90.00
_cell.angle_gamma   90.00
#
_symmetry.space_group_name_H-M   'P 1'
#
loop_
_entity.id
_entity.type
_entity.pdbx_description
1 polymer ?
#
loop_
_entity_poly.entity_id
_entity_poly.type
_entity_poly.pdbx_seq_one_letter_code
_entity_poly.pdbx_strand_id
1 'polypeptide(L)'
;MHVYNIETTVYIGDGLEGKLFASTSIASKGVGKTEAKAYMMAIKAIKPNSDVFEKLVAEGSNKIIEYYNSTCDLILSEAKALESKQSYEEAIAKCMSIPNVCKDCYEESMKLVGSIFQTKIDFACKKVMNQAQGKWSASQDKDGADATIALLSTIDPQSNCFRDATSFLDLIYTEIKDKIDEIEQREWDMKVKAQQDATDLESQRIEAAGEVAKAYAKNRPAVNYYVIY
;
A
#
# COMPACT_ATOMS: atom_id res chain seq x y z
N MET A 1 -46.01 30.35 7.80
CA MET A 1 -45.31 29.41 8.70
C MET A 1 -45.05 28.16 7.89
N HIS A 2 -43.81 27.69 7.83
CA HIS A 2 -43.42 26.53 7.02
C HIS A 2 -43.05 25.36 7.94
N VAL A 3 -43.41 24.16 7.51
CA VAL A 3 -43.14 22.91 8.22
C VAL A 3 -42.54 21.93 7.22
N TYR A 4 -41.38 21.38 7.54
CA TYR A 4 -40.79 20.27 6.79
C TYR A 4 -40.66 19.06 7.69
N ASN A 5 -41.09 17.91 7.18
CA ASN A 5 -40.70 16.61 7.69
C ASN A 5 -39.68 16.06 6.69
N ILE A 6 -38.49 15.72 7.18
CA ILE A 6 -37.43 15.12 6.36
C ILE A 6 -37.13 13.74 6.92
N GLU A 7 -36.81 12.81 6.04
CA GLU A 7 -36.18 11.55 6.40
C GLU A 7 -34.72 11.62 5.94
N THR A 8 -33.80 11.34 6.85
CA THR A 8 -32.36 11.32 6.57
C THR A 8 -31.87 9.90 6.76
N THR A 9 -31.34 9.30 5.69
CA THR A 9 -30.68 8.00 5.74
C THR A 9 -29.17 8.17 5.86
N VAL A 10 -28.57 7.41 6.77
CA VAL A 10 -27.12 7.36 6.99
C VAL A 10 -26.63 5.95 6.73
N TYR A 11 -25.51 5.84 6.03
CA TYR A 11 -24.90 4.58 5.59
C TYR A 11 -23.49 4.41 6.18
N ILE A 12 -23.13 3.17 6.50
CA ILE A 12 -21.75 2.73 6.76
C ILE A 12 -21.41 1.72 5.66
N GLY A 13 -20.36 2.02 4.88
CA GLY A 13 -19.98 1.23 3.72
C GLY A 13 -18.52 1.41 3.33
N ASP A 14 -18.02 0.52 2.49
CA ASP A 14 -16.74 0.64 1.79
C ASP A 14 -16.90 1.56 0.56
N GLY A 15 -16.20 2.70 0.58
CA GLY A 15 -16.21 3.68 -0.52
C GLY A 15 -15.35 3.31 -1.73
N LEU A 16 -14.55 2.24 -1.66
CA LEU A 16 -13.73 1.73 -2.75
C LEU A 16 -14.47 0.66 -3.55
N GLU A 17 -15.05 -0.32 -2.87
CA GLU A 17 -15.76 -1.44 -3.50
C GLU A 17 -17.28 -1.20 -3.61
N GLY A 18 -17.80 -0.11 -3.02
CA GLY A 18 -19.22 0.22 -3.05
C GLY A 18 -20.08 -0.69 -2.17
N LYS A 19 -19.47 -1.28 -1.13
CA LYS A 19 -20.15 -2.25 -0.27
C LYS A 19 -20.88 -1.57 0.87
N LEU A 20 -22.19 -1.76 0.97
CA LEU A 20 -22.98 -1.31 2.12
C LEU A 20 -22.93 -2.34 3.25
N PHE A 21 -22.58 -1.91 4.47
CA PHE A 21 -22.61 -2.75 5.66
C PHE A 21 -23.88 -2.49 6.49
N ALA A 22 -24.13 -1.24 6.87
CA ALA A 22 -25.29 -0.90 7.69
C ALA A 22 -25.90 0.44 7.28
N SER A 23 -27.18 0.61 7.56
CA SER A 23 -27.87 1.88 7.33
C SER A 23 -28.96 2.11 8.38
N THR A 24 -29.31 3.37 8.58
CA THR A 24 -30.45 3.78 9.42
C THR A 24 -31.12 5.00 8.81
N SER A 25 -32.42 5.17 9.06
CA SER A 25 -33.18 6.35 8.66
C SER A 25 -33.75 7.05 9.88
N ILE A 26 -33.65 8.37 9.92
CA ILE A 26 -34.17 9.21 10.99
C ILE A 26 -35.14 10.22 10.38
N ALA A 27 -36.37 10.19 10.86
CA ALA A 27 -37.34 11.24 10.57
C ALA A 27 -37.12 12.41 11.53
N SER A 28 -37.05 13.62 10.98
CA SER A 28 -36.99 14.85 11.76
C SER A 28 -37.92 15.92 11.20
N LYS A 29 -38.32 16.83 12.09
CA LYS A 29 -39.27 17.88 11.76
C LYS A 29 -38.70 19.24 12.12
N GLY A 30 -38.86 20.19 11.23
CA GLY A 30 -38.46 21.58 11.43
C GLY A 30 -39.59 22.54 11.12
N VAL A 31 -39.72 23.57 11.96
CA VAL A 31 -40.71 24.63 11.80
C VAL A 31 -39.99 25.97 11.74
N GLY A 32 -40.34 26.80 10.76
CA GLY A 32 -39.66 28.05 10.50
C GLY A 32 -40.55 29.14 9.91
N LYS A 33 -40.13 30.40 10.08
CA LYS A 33 -40.79 31.56 9.46
C LYS A 33 -40.55 31.64 7.94
N THR A 34 -39.52 30.96 7.44
CA THR A 34 -39.20 30.79 6.02
C THR A 34 -38.90 29.31 5.75
N GLU A 35 -38.94 28.89 4.50
CA GLU A 35 -38.62 27.53 4.08
C GLU A 35 -37.21 27.11 4.48
N ALA A 36 -36.20 27.92 4.15
CA ALA A 36 -34.81 27.65 4.53
C ALA A 36 -34.64 27.46 6.05
N LYS A 37 -35.35 28.27 6.87
CA LYS A 37 -35.33 28.12 8.33
C LYS A 37 -36.01 26.84 8.79
N ALA A 38 -37.15 26.47 8.21
CA ALA A 38 -37.84 25.22 8.54
C ALA A 38 -36.96 24.01 8.18
N TYR A 39 -36.25 24.03 7.04
CA TYR A 39 -35.33 22.96 6.63
C TYR A 39 -34.11 22.85 7.54
N MET A 40 -33.43 23.97 7.84
CA MET A 40 -32.29 23.98 8.78
C MET A 40 -32.69 23.48 10.17
N MET A 41 -33.89 23.83 10.65
CA MET A 41 -34.38 23.35 11.94
C MET A 41 -34.66 21.84 11.94
N ALA A 42 -35.10 21.28 10.81
CA ALA A 42 -35.30 19.84 10.67
C ALA A 42 -33.95 19.09 10.77
N ILE A 43 -32.90 19.60 10.12
CA ILE A 43 -31.55 19.02 10.23
C ILE A 43 -31.02 19.13 11.67
N LYS A 44 -31.13 20.31 12.29
CA LYS A 44 -30.70 20.53 13.68
C LYS A 44 -31.44 19.68 14.71
N ALA A 45 -32.62 19.17 14.38
CA ALA A 45 -33.37 18.28 15.24
C ALA A 45 -32.78 16.86 15.30
N ILE A 46 -31.92 16.49 14.36
CA ILE A 46 -31.17 15.22 14.38
C ILE A 46 -30.07 15.35 15.44
N LYS A 47 -30.18 14.55 16.51
CA LYS A 47 -29.20 14.55 17.60
C LYS A 47 -28.00 13.68 17.25
N PRO A 48 -26.77 14.23 17.20
CA PRO A 48 -25.57 13.44 16.89
C PRO A 48 -25.31 12.31 17.90
N ASN A 49 -25.63 12.55 19.17
CA ASN A 49 -25.48 11.58 20.27
C ASN A 49 -26.83 10.91 20.55
N SER A 50 -27.36 10.18 19.56
CA SER A 50 -28.56 9.37 19.75
C SER A 50 -28.23 7.90 19.68
N ASP A 51 -28.96 7.09 20.44
CA ASP A 51 -28.85 5.62 20.44
C ASP A 51 -28.97 5.01 19.03
N VAL A 52 -29.63 5.72 18.10
CA VAL A 52 -29.73 5.30 16.70
C VAL A 52 -28.37 5.28 16.02
N PHE A 53 -27.54 6.29 16.23
CA PHE A 53 -26.19 6.33 15.65
C PHE A 53 -25.24 5.37 16.35
N GLU A 54 -25.34 5.22 17.67
CA GLU A 54 -24.56 4.23 18.41
C GLU A 54 -24.85 2.81 17.93
N LYS A 55 -26.14 2.46 17.75
CA LYS A 55 -26.54 1.17 17.19
C LYS A 55 -26.08 0.98 15.75
N LEU A 56 -26.20 2.02 14.91
CA LEU A 56 -25.72 1.96 13.53
C LEU A 56 -24.21 1.65 13.48
N VAL A 57 -23.41 2.35 14.30
CA VAL A 57 -21.96 2.14 14.34
C VAL A 57 -21.61 0.75 14.86
N ALA A 58 -22.29 0.28 15.90
CA ALA A 58 -22.09 -1.07 16.44
C ALA A 58 -22.44 -2.15 15.40
N GLU A 59 -23.59 -2.04 14.74
CA GLU A 59 -24.02 -2.97 13.69
C GLU A 59 -23.06 -2.94 12.50
N GLY A 60 -22.70 -1.74 12.02
CA GLY A 60 -21.78 -1.56 10.91
C GLY A 60 -20.40 -2.18 11.21
N SER A 61 -19.88 -1.97 12.42
CA SER A 61 -18.59 -2.54 12.84
C SER A 61 -18.64 -4.07 12.85
N ASN A 62 -19.70 -4.67 13.39
CA ASN A 62 -19.87 -6.13 13.39
C ASN A 62 -19.95 -6.68 11.97
N LYS A 63 -20.73 -6.06 11.08
CA LYS A 63 -20.85 -6.49 9.69
C LYS A 63 -19.57 -6.33 8.87
N ILE A 64 -18.74 -5.32 9.18
CA ILE A 64 -17.40 -5.19 8.60
C ILE A 64 -16.54 -6.39 9.01
N ILE A 65 -16.51 -6.72 10.30
CA ILE A 65 -15.75 -7.87 10.82
C ILE A 65 -16.25 -9.18 10.19
N GLU A 66 -17.57 -9.40 10.17
CA GLU A 66 -18.19 -10.58 9.56
C GLU A 66 -17.83 -10.70 8.07
N TYR A 67 -17.83 -9.59 7.33
CA TYR A 67 -17.43 -9.61 5.92
C TYR A 67 -15.99 -10.08 5.77
N TYR A 68 -15.03 -9.38 6.37
CA TYR A 68 -13.61 -9.70 6.17
C TYR A 68 -13.25 -11.09 6.71
N ASN A 69 -13.87 -11.55 7.79
CA ASN A 69 -13.68 -12.91 8.28
C ASN A 69 -14.26 -13.96 7.33
N SER A 70 -15.42 -13.69 6.68
CA SER A 70 -16.05 -14.64 5.75
C SER A 70 -15.45 -14.64 4.34
N THR A 71 -14.75 -13.57 3.96
CA THR A 71 -14.13 -13.44 2.62
C THR A 71 -12.62 -13.44 2.64
N CYS A 72 -11.98 -13.68 3.80
CA CYS A 72 -10.54 -13.63 3.94
C CYS A 72 -9.81 -14.47 2.88
N ASP A 73 -10.18 -15.75 2.75
CA ASP A 73 -9.58 -16.68 1.79
C ASP A 73 -9.68 -16.16 0.35
N LEU A 74 -10.82 -15.55 -0.01
CA LEU A 74 -11.03 -14.96 -1.33
C LEU A 74 -10.10 -13.76 -1.54
N ILE A 75 -10.01 -12.85 -0.58
CA ILE A 75 -9.15 -11.67 -0.65
C ILE A 75 -7.68 -12.09 -0.80
N LEU A 76 -7.22 -13.06 0.00
CA LEU A 76 -5.85 -13.58 -0.07
C LEU A 76 -5.59 -14.31 -1.40
N SER A 77 -6.58 -15.04 -1.93
CA SER A 77 -6.47 -15.69 -3.24
C SER A 77 -6.40 -14.67 -4.38
N GLU A 78 -7.19 -13.59 -4.32
CA GLU A 78 -7.13 -12.49 -5.29
C GLU A 78 -5.77 -11.79 -5.25
N ALA A 79 -5.22 -11.55 -4.06
CA ALA A 79 -3.88 -10.99 -3.90
C ALA A 79 -2.80 -11.89 -4.52
N LYS A 80 -2.85 -13.20 -4.29
CA LYS A 80 -1.93 -14.17 -4.94
C LYS A 80 -2.09 -14.19 -6.46
N ALA A 81 -3.31 -14.03 -6.97
CA ALA A 81 -3.54 -13.93 -8.41
C ALA A 81 -2.92 -12.65 -8.99
N LEU A 82 -2.97 -11.53 -8.27
CA LEU A 82 -2.29 -10.27 -8.64
C LEU A 82 -0.77 -10.43 -8.60
N GLU A 83 -0.22 -11.08 -7.57
CA GLU A 83 1.21 -11.41 -7.49
C GLU A 83 1.67 -12.24 -8.70
N SER A 84 0.91 -13.26 -9.10
CA SER A 84 1.24 -14.11 -10.25
C SER A 84 1.32 -13.35 -11.58
N LYS A 85 0.63 -12.20 -11.65
CA LYS A 85 0.66 -11.27 -12.80
C LYS A 85 1.75 -10.20 -12.67
N GLN A 86 2.59 -10.29 -11.63
CA GLN A 86 3.60 -9.28 -11.26
C GLN A 86 3.00 -7.92 -10.89
N SER A 87 1.69 -7.87 -10.57
CA SER A 87 1.00 -6.69 -10.05
C SER A 87 1.20 -6.58 -8.53
N TYR A 88 2.45 -6.48 -8.09
CA TYR A 88 2.82 -6.59 -6.67
C TYR A 88 2.20 -5.49 -5.81
N GLU A 89 2.17 -4.24 -6.29
CA GLU A 89 1.57 -3.11 -5.59
C GLU A 89 0.08 -3.32 -5.33
N GLU A 90 -0.64 -3.83 -6.34
CA GLU A 90 -2.08 -4.10 -6.23
C GLU A 90 -2.34 -5.26 -5.27
N ALA A 91 -1.52 -6.29 -5.33
CA ALA A 91 -1.60 -7.44 -4.44
C ALA A 91 -1.38 -7.04 -2.97
N ILE A 92 -0.38 -6.21 -2.70
CA ILE A 92 -0.11 -5.65 -1.36
C ILE A 92 -1.28 -4.76 -0.92
N ALA A 93 -1.76 -3.86 -1.78
CA ALA A 93 -2.89 -2.99 -1.44
C ALA A 93 -4.17 -3.77 -1.11
N LYS A 94 -4.45 -4.86 -1.83
CA LYS A 94 -5.59 -5.75 -1.57
C LYS A 94 -5.47 -6.46 -0.22
N CYS A 95 -4.27 -6.88 0.18
CA CYS A 95 -4.02 -7.44 1.51
C CYS A 95 -4.23 -6.39 2.61
N MET A 96 -3.70 -5.18 2.40
CA MET A 96 -3.74 -4.09 3.37
C MET A 96 -5.12 -3.43 3.52
N SER A 97 -6.11 -3.77 2.70
CA SER A 97 -7.50 -3.32 2.92
C SER A 97 -8.17 -4.01 4.10
N ILE A 98 -7.64 -5.16 4.54
CA ILE A 98 -8.16 -5.91 5.69
C ILE A 98 -7.91 -5.10 6.97
N PRO A 99 -8.97 -4.76 7.75
CA PRO A 99 -8.81 -4.01 8.99
C PRO A 99 -8.12 -4.85 10.08
N ASN A 100 -7.27 -4.22 10.89
CA ASN A 100 -6.58 -4.88 12.01
C ASN A 100 -7.51 -5.42 13.11
N VAL A 101 -8.77 -4.97 13.16
CA VAL A 101 -9.81 -5.53 14.04
C VAL A 101 -10.19 -6.96 13.64
N CYS A 102 -9.93 -7.37 12.39
CA CYS A 102 -10.13 -8.73 11.89
C CYS A 102 -8.85 -9.55 12.11
N LYS A 103 -8.47 -9.76 13.38
CA LYS A 103 -7.14 -10.25 13.80
C LYS A 103 -6.57 -11.39 12.94
N ASP A 104 -7.28 -12.51 12.84
CA ASP A 104 -6.75 -13.71 12.17
C ASP A 104 -6.47 -13.44 10.69
N CYS A 105 -7.46 -12.86 9.99
CA CYS A 105 -7.32 -12.51 8.58
C CYS A 105 -6.26 -11.44 8.35
N TYR A 106 -6.15 -10.46 9.26
CA TYR A 106 -5.12 -9.43 9.21
C TYR A 106 -3.72 -10.02 9.36
N GLU A 107 -3.51 -10.93 10.32
CA GLU A 107 -2.21 -11.58 10.52
C GLU A 107 -1.79 -12.42 9.32
N GLU A 108 -2.72 -13.18 8.72
CA GLU A 108 -2.47 -13.95 7.50
C GLU A 108 -2.16 -13.04 6.30
N SER A 109 -2.93 -11.96 6.17
CA SER A 109 -2.72 -10.93 5.16
C SER A 109 -1.34 -10.27 5.27
N MET A 110 -0.92 -9.90 6.47
CA MET A 110 0.39 -9.27 6.68
C MET A 110 1.56 -10.23 6.41
N LYS A 111 1.40 -11.53 6.69
CA LYS A 111 2.39 -12.55 6.25
C LYS A 111 2.47 -12.63 4.73
N LEU A 112 1.33 -12.60 4.05
CA LEU A 112 1.28 -12.61 2.59
C LEU A 112 1.89 -11.32 2.00
N VAL A 113 1.66 -10.16 2.60
CA VAL A 113 2.32 -8.89 2.21
C VAL A 113 3.84 -9.02 2.25
N GLY A 114 4.40 -9.55 3.34
CA GLY A 114 5.84 -9.80 3.46
C GLY A 114 6.36 -10.70 2.34
N SER A 115 5.64 -11.79 2.04
CA SER A 115 5.97 -12.69 0.93
C SER A 115 5.94 -12.00 -0.43
N ILE A 116 4.87 -11.27 -0.75
CA ILE A 116 4.70 -10.57 -2.03
C ILE A 116 5.78 -9.49 -2.20
N PHE A 117 6.07 -8.75 -1.13
CA PHE A 117 7.12 -7.73 -1.13
C PHE A 117 8.49 -8.35 -1.41
N GLN A 118 8.80 -9.50 -0.80
CA GLN A 118 10.03 -10.24 -1.11
C GLN A 118 10.08 -10.64 -2.59
N THR A 119 9.00 -11.22 -3.13
CA THR A 119 8.92 -11.58 -4.55
C THR A 119 9.17 -10.37 -5.45
N LYS A 120 8.60 -9.21 -5.10
CA LYS A 120 8.77 -7.95 -5.83
C LYS A 120 10.24 -7.50 -5.87
N ILE A 121 10.90 -7.41 -4.71
CA ILE A 121 12.28 -6.93 -4.65
C ILE A 121 13.25 -7.92 -5.29
N ASP A 122 12.98 -9.23 -5.21
CA ASP A 122 13.76 -10.26 -5.89
C ASP A 122 13.64 -10.16 -7.42
N PHE A 123 12.42 -9.93 -7.92
CA PHE A 123 12.19 -9.72 -9.35
C PHE A 123 12.88 -8.45 -9.86
N ALA A 124 12.78 -7.35 -9.10
CA ALA A 124 13.49 -6.10 -9.40
C ALA A 124 15.01 -6.32 -9.43
N CYS A 125 15.55 -7.01 -8.43
CA CYS A 125 16.97 -7.35 -8.34
C CYS A 125 17.46 -8.07 -9.59
N LYS A 126 16.76 -9.13 -10.03
CA LYS A 126 17.11 -9.87 -11.25
C LYS A 126 17.12 -8.99 -12.50
N LYS A 127 16.14 -8.08 -12.63
CA LYS A 127 16.06 -7.15 -13.75
C LYS A 127 17.25 -6.18 -13.76
N VAL A 128 17.58 -5.62 -12.60
CA VAL A 128 18.73 -4.71 -12.45
C VAL A 128 20.04 -5.43 -12.72
N MET A 129 20.21 -6.66 -12.22
CA MET A 129 21.40 -7.47 -12.50
C MET A 129 21.62 -7.70 -13.99
N ASN A 130 20.56 -8.07 -14.73
CA ASN A 130 20.66 -8.26 -16.18
C ASN A 130 21.03 -6.96 -16.91
N GLN A 131 20.49 -5.83 -16.47
CA GLN A 131 20.83 -4.52 -17.03
C GLN A 131 22.28 -4.13 -16.73
N ALA A 132 22.72 -4.34 -15.49
CA ALA A 132 24.08 -4.07 -15.03
C ALA A 132 25.10 -4.90 -15.81
N GLN A 133 24.86 -6.21 -15.98
CA GLN A 133 25.73 -7.08 -16.79
C GLN A 133 25.80 -6.64 -18.24
N GLY A 134 24.67 -6.25 -18.84
CA GLY A 134 24.64 -5.71 -20.20
C GLY A 134 25.39 -4.39 -20.33
N LYS A 135 25.32 -3.50 -19.33
CA LYS A 135 26.07 -2.24 -19.30
C LYS A 135 27.56 -2.47 -19.21
N TRP A 136 28.00 -3.34 -18.29
CA TRP A 136 29.42 -3.66 -18.15
C TRP A 136 29.98 -4.32 -19.41
N SER A 137 29.23 -5.25 -20.00
CA SER A 137 29.66 -5.92 -21.23
C SER A 137 29.79 -4.97 -22.43
N ALA A 138 29.05 -3.85 -22.43
CA ALA A 138 29.08 -2.87 -23.50
C ALA A 138 30.25 -1.88 -23.39
N SER A 139 30.70 -1.58 -22.17
CA SER A 139 31.82 -0.66 -21.91
C SER A 139 32.57 -1.09 -20.66
N GLN A 140 33.80 -1.57 -20.84
CA GLN A 140 34.68 -2.06 -19.76
C GLN A 140 35.72 -1.02 -19.34
N ASP A 141 35.24 0.22 -19.21
CA ASP A 141 36.00 1.39 -18.81
C ASP A 141 35.31 2.09 -17.63
N LYS A 142 35.84 3.24 -17.23
CA LYS A 142 35.34 4.00 -16.08
C LYS A 142 33.87 4.39 -16.24
N ASP A 143 33.47 4.90 -17.39
CA ASP A 143 32.10 5.32 -17.65
C ASP A 143 31.13 4.13 -17.60
N GLY A 144 31.54 2.97 -18.12
CA GLY A 144 30.79 1.72 -18.02
C GLY A 144 30.68 1.20 -16.59
N ALA A 145 31.75 1.31 -15.80
CA ALA A 145 31.74 0.95 -14.38
C ALA A 145 30.80 1.86 -13.60
N ASP A 146 30.90 3.19 -13.75
CA ASP A 146 30.05 4.17 -13.07
C ASP A 146 28.57 3.93 -13.37
N ALA A 147 28.23 3.70 -14.65
CA ALA A 147 26.86 3.39 -15.05
C ALA A 147 26.36 2.05 -14.47
N THR A 148 27.24 1.06 -14.35
CA THR A 148 26.90 -0.25 -13.79
C THR A 148 26.70 -0.17 -12.27
N ILE A 149 27.56 0.56 -11.57
CA ILE A 149 27.46 0.81 -10.12
C ILE A 149 26.18 1.57 -9.81
N ALA A 150 25.84 2.59 -10.61
CA ALA A 150 24.61 3.36 -10.45
C ALA A 150 23.35 2.49 -10.58
N LEU A 151 23.39 1.42 -11.37
CA LEU A 151 22.30 0.45 -11.44
C LEU A 151 22.28 -0.44 -10.19
N LEU A 152 23.41 -1.05 -9.85
CA LEU A 152 23.52 -2.00 -8.73
C LEU A 152 23.22 -1.35 -7.37
N SER A 153 23.46 -0.05 -7.21
CA SER A 153 23.11 0.70 -5.99
C SER A 153 21.61 0.85 -5.77
N THR A 154 20.78 0.61 -6.79
CA THR A 154 19.31 0.61 -6.67
C THR A 154 18.73 -0.70 -6.17
N ILE A 155 19.56 -1.75 -6.05
CA ILE A 155 19.12 -3.05 -5.56
C ILE A 155 18.79 -2.95 -4.07
N ASP A 156 17.60 -3.43 -3.72
CA ASP A 156 17.17 -3.54 -2.33
C ASP A 156 18.10 -4.53 -1.59
N PRO A 157 18.73 -4.12 -0.46
CA PRO A 157 19.61 -4.98 0.34
C PRO A 157 18.96 -6.28 0.83
N GLN A 158 17.64 -6.29 0.92
CA GLN A 158 16.86 -7.42 1.39
C GLN A 158 16.46 -8.38 0.27
N SER A 159 16.81 -8.07 -0.97
CA SER A 159 16.59 -8.96 -2.10
C SER A 159 17.55 -10.14 -2.08
N ASN A 160 17.09 -11.29 -2.58
CA ASN A 160 17.87 -12.52 -2.59
C ASN A 160 19.14 -12.45 -3.46
N CYS A 161 19.19 -11.52 -4.42
CA CYS A 161 20.33 -11.37 -5.32
C CYS A 161 21.30 -10.24 -4.90
N PHE A 162 21.07 -9.62 -3.74
CA PHE A 162 21.93 -8.55 -3.23
C PHE A 162 23.39 -8.98 -3.08
N ARG A 163 23.64 -10.19 -2.55
CA ARG A 163 25.01 -10.73 -2.43
C ARG A 163 25.70 -10.88 -3.80
N ASP A 164 24.95 -11.29 -4.81
CA ASP A 164 25.46 -11.46 -6.16
C ASP A 164 25.76 -10.09 -6.79
N ALA A 165 24.94 -9.08 -6.51
CA ALA A 165 25.18 -7.70 -6.90
C ALA A 165 26.47 -7.13 -6.29
N THR A 166 26.69 -7.34 -4.99
CA THR A 166 27.92 -6.93 -4.30
C THR A 166 29.14 -7.66 -4.87
N SER A 167 29.02 -8.97 -5.13
CA SER A 167 30.10 -9.75 -5.74
C SER A 167 30.43 -9.26 -7.16
N PHE A 168 29.42 -8.81 -7.91
CA PHE A 168 29.62 -8.25 -9.24
C PHE A 168 30.28 -6.85 -9.18
N LEU A 169 29.92 -6.02 -8.19
CA LEU A 169 30.62 -4.77 -7.91
C LEU A 169 32.11 -5.01 -7.62
N ASP A 170 32.43 -5.97 -6.74
CA ASP A 170 33.82 -6.29 -6.39
C ASP A 170 34.65 -6.77 -7.60
N LEU A 171 34.00 -7.49 -8.53
CA LEU A 171 34.63 -7.90 -9.78
C LEU A 171 34.93 -6.70 -10.68
N ILE A 172 33.96 -5.81 -10.91
CA ILE A 172 34.16 -4.59 -11.71
C ILE A 172 35.28 -3.75 -11.11
N TYR A 173 35.28 -3.60 -9.78
CA TYR A 173 36.34 -2.89 -9.07
C TYR A 173 37.71 -3.46 -9.39
N THR A 174 37.86 -4.78 -9.29
CA THR A 174 39.12 -5.47 -9.58
C THR A 174 39.59 -5.25 -11.01
N GLU A 175 38.67 -5.14 -11.98
CA GLU A 175 38.97 -4.92 -13.40
C GLU A 175 39.36 -3.47 -13.73
N ILE A 176 38.98 -2.49 -12.89
CA ILE A 176 39.24 -1.06 -13.14
C ILE A 176 40.19 -0.40 -12.15
N LYS A 177 40.50 -1.02 -11.00
CA LYS A 177 41.31 -0.40 -9.92
C LYS A 177 42.67 0.14 -10.39
N ASP A 178 43.29 -0.48 -11.39
CA ASP A 178 44.57 -0.05 -11.94
C ASP A 178 44.41 1.11 -12.96
N LYS A 179 43.16 1.54 -13.21
CA LYS A 179 42.75 2.59 -14.16
C LYS A 179 42.09 3.78 -13.47
N ILE A 180 41.92 3.76 -12.14
CA ILE A 180 41.25 4.80 -11.35
C ILE A 180 42.15 5.25 -10.19
N ASP A 181 41.97 6.49 -9.73
CA ASP A 181 42.82 7.11 -8.71
C ASP A 181 42.41 6.70 -7.28
N GLU A 182 43.33 6.84 -6.33
CA GLU A 182 43.22 6.39 -4.92
C GLU A 182 42.01 6.98 -4.15
N ILE A 183 41.50 8.15 -4.57
CA ILE A 183 40.30 8.79 -3.99
C ILE A 183 39.03 8.01 -4.37
N GLU A 184 38.96 7.52 -5.61
CA GLU A 184 37.80 6.78 -6.14
C GLU A 184 37.71 5.38 -5.51
N GLN A 185 38.87 4.79 -5.21
CA GLN A 185 38.99 3.57 -4.39
C GLN A 185 38.40 3.75 -2.99
N ARG A 186 38.63 4.90 -2.34
CA ARG A 186 38.10 5.18 -1.00
C ARG A 186 36.58 5.40 -0.98
N GLU A 187 36.05 6.08 -1.98
CA GLU A 187 34.60 6.23 -2.14
C GLU A 187 33.91 4.89 -2.39
N TRP A 188 34.59 3.98 -3.10
CA TRP A 188 34.13 2.63 -3.37
C TRP A 188 33.97 1.80 -2.09
N ASP A 189 35.01 1.76 -1.27
CA ASP A 189 35.02 1.02 0.00
C ASP A 189 33.90 1.52 0.93
N MET A 190 33.63 2.84 0.93
CA MET A 190 32.54 3.42 1.71
C MET A 190 31.16 3.00 1.20
N LYS A 191 30.94 2.96 -0.13
CA LYS A 191 29.66 2.56 -0.72
C LYS A 191 29.35 1.09 -0.44
N VAL A 192 30.32 0.20 -0.61
CA VAL A 192 30.16 -1.24 -0.32
C VAL A 192 29.85 -1.46 1.17
N LYS A 193 30.56 -0.76 2.06
CA LYS A 193 30.35 -0.87 3.50
C LYS A 193 28.97 -0.35 3.94
N ALA A 194 28.55 0.80 3.43
CA ALA A 194 27.21 1.33 3.70
C ALA A 194 26.09 0.36 3.25
N GLN A 195 26.33 -0.41 2.18
CA GLN A 195 25.40 -1.42 1.69
C GLN A 195 25.39 -2.69 2.53
N GLN A 196 26.53 -3.12 3.08
CA GLN A 196 26.64 -4.26 4.00
C GLN A 196 26.00 -3.97 5.37
N ASP A 197 26.03 -2.72 5.83
CA ASP A 197 25.47 -2.33 7.13
C ASP A 197 23.93 -2.17 7.10
N ALA A 198 23.29 -2.20 5.92
CA ALA A 198 21.84 -2.02 5.74
C ALA A 198 21.00 -3.29 5.98
N THR A 199 21.62 -4.45 6.17
CA THR A 199 20.93 -5.74 6.34
C THR A 199 20.64 -6.07 7.80
N ASP A 200 19.56 -5.50 8.34
CA ASP A 200 18.58 -6.24 9.16
C ASP A 200 17.45 -5.29 9.54
N LEU A 201 16.18 -5.71 9.35
CA LEU A 201 14.99 -5.29 10.10
C LEU A 201 13.73 -5.71 9.31
N GLU A 202 13.19 -6.89 9.63
CA GLU A 202 11.87 -7.35 9.17
C GLU A 202 10.76 -6.30 9.39
N SER A 203 10.90 -5.45 10.42
CA SER A 203 9.99 -4.33 10.68
C SER A 203 9.98 -3.26 9.57
N GLN A 204 11.12 -3.02 8.91
CA GLN A 204 11.20 -2.05 7.81
C GLN A 204 10.48 -2.55 6.55
N ARG A 205 10.37 -3.88 6.36
CA ARG A 205 9.65 -4.47 5.22
C ARG A 205 8.17 -4.17 5.27
N ILE A 206 7.56 -4.37 6.44
CA ILE A 206 6.13 -4.11 6.64
C ILE A 206 5.84 -2.61 6.47
N GLU A 207 6.72 -1.75 7.00
CA GLU A 207 6.60 -0.30 6.83
C GLU A 207 6.74 0.13 5.36
N ALA A 208 7.74 -0.39 4.64
CA ALA A 208 7.95 -0.13 3.23
C ALA A 208 6.79 -0.62 2.36
N ALA A 209 6.26 -1.83 2.63
CA ALA A 209 5.07 -2.34 1.98
C ALA A 209 3.84 -1.46 2.28
N GLY A 210 3.76 -0.92 3.50
CA GLY A 210 2.75 0.07 3.89
C GLY A 210 2.81 1.36 3.08
N GLU A 211 4.00 1.90 2.86
CA GLU A 211 4.19 3.08 2.02
C GLU A 211 3.81 2.82 0.55
N VAL A 212 4.11 1.62 0.04
CA VAL A 212 3.70 1.19 -1.31
C VAL A 212 2.17 1.16 -1.44
N ALA A 213 1.46 0.57 -0.47
CA ALA A 213 0.00 0.56 -0.49
C ALA A 213 -0.61 1.95 -0.39
N LYS A 214 -0.05 2.83 0.46
CA LYS A 214 -0.49 4.24 0.55
C LYS A 214 -0.30 4.98 -0.77
N ALA A 215 0.83 4.78 -1.45
CA ALA A 215 1.11 5.38 -2.75
C ALA A 215 0.14 4.89 -3.82
N TYR A 216 -0.16 3.59 -3.85
CA TYR A 216 -1.16 3.01 -4.75
C TYR A 216 -2.55 3.59 -4.49
N ALA A 217 -2.98 3.65 -3.22
CA ALA A 217 -4.28 4.20 -2.84
C ALA A 217 -4.44 5.68 -3.24
N LYS A 218 -3.38 6.49 -3.13
CA LYS A 218 -3.40 7.91 -3.55
C LYS A 218 -3.55 8.11 -5.05
N ASN A 219 -3.09 7.17 -5.87
CA ASN A 219 -3.07 7.27 -7.32
C ASN A 219 -4.29 6.63 -8.01
N ARG A 220 -5.27 6.11 -7.25
CA ARG A 220 -6.47 5.49 -7.80
C ARG A 220 -7.55 6.54 -8.09
N PRO A 221 -8.22 6.50 -9.26
CA PRO A 221 -9.28 7.46 -9.59
C PRO A 221 -10.45 7.36 -8.62
N ALA A 222 -11.01 8.51 -8.23
CA ALA A 222 -12.17 8.59 -7.35
C ALA A 222 -13.37 7.84 -7.96
N VAL A 223 -13.96 6.92 -7.19
CA VAL A 223 -15.16 6.19 -7.61
C VAL A 223 -16.37 7.10 -7.40
N ASN A 224 -17.18 7.30 -8.45
CA ASN A 224 -18.46 8.01 -8.35
C ASN A 224 -19.55 7.03 -7.88
N TYR A 225 -20.29 7.42 -6.84
CA TYR A 225 -21.40 6.64 -6.28
C TYR A 225 -22.59 6.61 -7.24
N TYR A 226 -23.15 5.43 -7.46
CA TYR A 226 -24.49 5.29 -8.01
C TYR A 226 -25.39 4.63 -6.96
N VAL A 227 -26.32 5.43 -6.42
CA VAL A 227 -27.41 4.93 -5.58
C VAL A 227 -28.36 4.17 -6.51
N ILE A 228 -28.47 2.86 -6.35
CA ILE A 228 -29.49 2.07 -7.05
C ILE A 228 -30.76 2.16 -6.21
N TYR A 229 -31.78 2.80 -6.77
CA TYR A 229 -33.13 2.92 -6.21
C TYR A 229 -33.93 1.63 -6.40
#